data_AF-U5D2H2-F1
#
_entry.id   AF-U5D2H2-F1
#
_cell.length_a   1.000
_cell.length_b   1.000
_cell.length_c   1.000
_cell.angle_alpha   90.00
_cell.angle_beta   90.00
_cell.angle_gamma   90.00
#
_symmetry.space_group_name_H-M   'P 1'
#
loop_
_entity.id
_entity.type
_entity.pdbx_description
1 polymer ?
#
loop_
_entity_poly.entity_id
_entity_poly.type
_entity_poly.pdbx_seq_one_letter_code
_entity_poly.pdbx_strand_id
1 'polypeptide(L)' 'MKIEKLSSSSKLVTASYEAKPFTPSISTTIPLSPFDRAAGNFHISSIYAYKAPTPSNSAIEHGLRLALVDSC' A
#
# COMPACT_ATOMS: atom_id res chain seq x y z
N MET A 1 -27.09 7.38 1.88
CA MET A 1 -26.13 6.48 2.56
C MET A 1 -25.65 7.17 3.82
N LYS A 2 -25.83 6.56 4.99
CA LYS A 2 -25.25 7.06 6.24
C LYS A 2 -23.89 6.40 6.38
N ILE A 3 -22.81 7.18 6.32
CA ILE A 3 -21.44 6.68 6.51
C ILE A 3 -21.16 6.81 8.00
N GLU A 4 -21.29 5.70 8.73
CA GLU A 4 -20.87 5.63 10.12
C GLU A 4 -19.44 5.12 10.19
N LYS A 5 -18.56 5.86 10.87
CA LYS A 5 -17.17 5.47 11.05
C LYS A 5 -17.11 4.30 12.03
N LEU A 6 -17.08 3.07 11.51
CA LEU A 6 -17.11 1.84 12.32
C LEU A 6 -15.87 1.61 13.18
N SER A 7 -14.74 2.26 12.89
CA SER A 7 -13.56 2.28 13.77
C SER A 7 -12.55 3.34 13.30
N SER A 8 -11.98 4.12 14.22
CA SER A 8 -10.88 5.04 13.95
C SER A 8 -9.54 4.33 14.13
N SER A 9 -9.19 3.43 13.21
CA SER A 9 -7.85 2.83 13.16
C SER A 9 -7.05 3.43 11.99
N SER A 10 -5.86 3.92 12.29
CA SER A 10 -4.87 4.39 11.31
C SER A 10 -3.50 3.90 11.76
N LYS A 11 -2.77 3.23 10.87
CA LYS A 11 -1.46 2.63 11.17
C LYS A 11 -0.62 2.56 9.89
N LEU A 12 0.69 2.74 10.03
CA LEU A 12 1.66 2.45 8.97
C LEU A 12 1.90 0.95 8.86
N VAL A 13 1.84 0.42 7.64
CA VAL A 13 2.07 -1.00 7.34
C VAL A 13 3.42 -1.13 6.63
N THR A 14 4.30 -1.97 7.16
CA THR A 14 5.65 -2.20 6.61
C THR A 14 5.73 -3.52 5.86
N ALA A 15 6.60 -3.57 4.83
CA ALA A 15 6.85 -4.78 4.05
C ALA A 15 7.26 -5.98 4.95
N SER A 16 6.89 -7.19 4.54
CA SER A 16 7.27 -8.44 5.23
C SER A 16 8.32 -9.19 4.42
N TYR A 17 9.58 -9.04 4.79
CA TYR A 17 10.71 -9.67 4.10
C TYR A 17 10.96 -11.14 4.47
N GLU A 18 10.14 -11.73 5.35
CA GLU A 18 10.28 -13.10 5.87
C GLU A 18 10.36 -14.17 4.75
N ALA A 19 9.80 -13.89 3.57
CA ALA A 19 9.76 -14.80 2.44
C ALA A 19 10.88 -14.60 1.40
N LYS A 20 11.74 -13.57 1.53
CA LYS A 20 12.76 -13.22 0.52
C LYS A 20 14.18 -13.39 1.09
N PRO A 21 15.10 -14.09 0.40
CA PRO A 21 16.45 -14.36 0.91
C PRO A 21 17.35 -13.12 0.94
N PHE A 22 16.89 -11.98 0.41
CA PHE A 22 17.64 -10.73 0.34
C PHE A 22 16.80 -9.59 0.92
N THR A 23 17.32 -8.93 1.94
CA THR A 23 16.77 -7.66 2.43
C THR A 23 17.16 -6.57 1.43
N PRO A 24 16.20 -5.92 0.74
CA PRO A 24 16.54 -4.81 -0.15
C PRO A 24 17.24 -3.71 0.65
N SER A 25 18.25 -3.09 0.03
CA SER A 25 18.95 -1.99 0.67
C SER A 25 17.98 -0.84 0.92
N ILE A 26 17.83 -0.45 2.18
CA ILE A 26 17.01 0.70 2.60
C ILE A 26 17.63 2.02 2.07
N SER A 27 18.87 1.98 1.56
CA SER A 27 19.55 3.13 0.97
C SER A 27 19.32 3.31 -0.54
N THR A 28 18.60 2.40 -1.21
CA THR A 28 18.32 2.56 -2.64
C THR A 28 17.38 3.74 -2.86
N THR A 29 17.82 4.71 -3.66
CA THR A 29 17.00 5.86 -4.07
C THR A 29 16.69 5.74 -5.55
N ILE A 30 15.41 5.74 -5.91
CA ILE A 30 14.96 5.75 -7.32
C ILE A 30 14.78 7.22 -7.76
N PRO A 31 15.56 7.73 -8.72
CA PRO A 31 15.43 9.09 -9.19
C PRO A 31 14.14 9.27 -10.04
N LEU A 32 13.45 10.39 -9.85
CA LEU A 32 12.26 10.73 -10.63
C LEU A 32 12.62 11.03 -12.09
N SER A 33 11.89 10.44 -13.03
CA SER A 33 12.01 10.75 -14.46
C SER A 33 11.43 12.13 -14.78
N PRO A 34 11.72 12.70 -15.96
CA PRO A 34 11.08 13.94 -16.41
C PRO A 34 9.55 13.85 -16.47
N PHE A 35 9.00 12.68 -16.81
CA PHE A 35 7.56 12.45 -16.87
C PHE A 35 6.92 12.44 -15.48
N ASP A 36 7.58 11.85 -14.48
CA ASP A 36 7.10 11.88 -13.09
C ASP A 36 7.02 13.31 -12.55
N ARG A 37 7.99 14.15 -12.90
CA ARG A 37 8.02 15.57 -12.51
C ARG A 37 6.95 16.39 -13.21
N ALA A 38 6.64 16.07 -14.48
CA ALA A 38 5.60 16.75 -15.25
C ALA A 38 4.19 16.45 -14.71
N ALA A 39 3.97 15.29 -14.10
CA ALA A 39 2.69 14.87 -13.56
C ALA A 39 2.25 15.66 -12.30
N GLY A 40 3.13 16.43 -11.67
CA GLY A 40 2.85 17.20 -10.45
C GLY A 40 2.91 16.38 -9.15
N ASN A 41 2.83 17.05 -8.01
CA ASN A 41 2.91 16.43 -6.68
C ASN A 41 1.53 16.39 -6.01
N PHE A 42 0.70 15.43 -6.39
CA PHE A 42 -0.61 15.19 -5.77
C PHE A 42 -0.97 13.71 -5.75
N HIS A 43 -1.93 13.35 -4.91
CA HIS A 43 -2.43 11.98 -4.81
C HIS A 43 -3.63 11.78 -5.72
N ILE A 44 -3.60 10.74 -6.55
CA ILE A 44 -4.77 10.30 -7.35
C ILE A 44 -5.63 9.41 -6.46
N SER A 45 -6.88 9.83 -6.23
CA SER A 45 -7.82 9.09 -5.37
C SER A 45 -8.75 8.21 -6.20
N SER A 46 -8.89 6.94 -5.81
CA SER A 46 -9.81 5.98 -6.44
C SER A 46 -10.62 5.23 -5.38
N ILE A 47 -11.89 4.95 -5.67
CA ILE A 47 -12.80 4.23 -4.77
C ILE A 47 -13.19 2.90 -5.43
N TYR A 48 -12.95 1.80 -4.72
CA TYR A 48 -13.34 0.45 -5.14
C TYR A 48 -14.44 -0.09 -4.23
N ALA A 49 -15.43 -0.76 -4.83
CA ALA A 49 -16.52 -1.41 -4.09
C ALA A 49 -16.59 -2.90 -4.49
N TYR A 50 -16.62 -3.77 -3.49
CA TYR A 50 -16.68 -5.22 -3.67
C TYR A 50 -17.96 -5.76 -3.07
N LYS A 51 -18.59 -6.73 -3.75
CA LYS A 51 -19.73 -7.47 -3.21
C LYS A 51 -19.23 -8.50 -2.20
N ALA A 52 -20.02 -8.75 -1.15
CA ALA A 52 -19.71 -9.79 -0.18
C ALA A 52 -19.65 -11.19 -0.83
N PRO A 53 -18.82 -12.11 -0.29
CA PRO A 53 -17.94 -11.93 0.87
C PRO A 53 -16.65 -11.17 0.53
N THR A 54 -16.17 -10.36 1.48
CA THR A 54 -14.88 -9.67 1.37
C THR A 54 -13.87 -10.25 2.36
N PRO A 55 -12.56 -10.18 2.08
CA PRO A 55 -11.54 -10.54 3.05
C PRO A 55 -11.66 -9.74 4.34
N SER A 56 -11.16 -10.27 5.46
CA SER A 56 -11.02 -9.51 6.70
C SER A 56 -9.97 -8.40 6.56
N ASN A 57 -10.05 -7.36 7.40
CA ASN A 57 -9.02 -6.31 7.44
C ASN A 57 -7.61 -6.88 7.68
N SER A 58 -7.49 -7.94 8.49
CA SER A 58 -6.20 -8.61 8.75
C SER A 58 -5.64 -9.31 7.52
N ALA A 59 -6.50 -9.90 6.67
CA ALA A 59 -6.08 -10.51 5.42
C ALA A 59 -5.61 -9.45 4.42
N ILE A 60 -6.28 -8.30 4.37
CA ILE A 60 -5.86 -7.16 3.54
C ILE A 60 -4.52 -6.57 4.03
N GLU A 61 -4.34 -6.38 5.34
CA GLU A 61 -3.07 -5.93 5.91
C GLU A 61 -1.94 -6.91 5.56
N HIS A 62 -2.15 -8.21 5.75
CA HIS A 62 -1.16 -9.23 5.40
C HIS A 62 -0.81 -9.21 3.91
N GLY A 63 -1.81 -9.14 3.01
CA GLY A 63 -1.59 -9.04 1.57
C GLY A 63 -0.80 -7.79 1.19
N LEU A 64 -1.09 -6.64 1.81
CA LEU A 64 -0.33 -5.40 1.60
C LEU A 64 1.13 -5.55 2.03
N ARG A 65 1.41 -6.19 3.17
CA ARG A 65 2.79 -6.41 3.65
C ARG A 65 3.61 -7.26 2.68
N LEU A 66 2.99 -8.25 2.03
CA LEU A 66 3.66 -9.07 1.02
C LEU A 66 3.89 -8.28 -0.28
N ALA A 67 2.89 -7.53 -0.75
CA ALA A 67 3.00 -6.76 -2.00
C ALA A 67 4.08 -5.66 -1.94
N LEU A 68 4.30 -5.05 -0.77
CA LEU A 68 5.33 -4.02 -0.58
C LEU A 68 6.77 -4.54 -0.77
N VAL A 69 7.00 -5.85 -0.74
CA VAL A 69 8.34 -6.46 -0.90
C VAL A 69 8.88 -6.34 -2.32
N ASP A 70 7.99 -6.25 -3.30
CA ASP A 70 8.35 -6.13 -4.73
C ASP A 70 8.37 -4.67 -5.20
N SER A 71 8.21 -3.72 -4.27
CA SER A 71 8.22 -2.28 -4.56
C SER A 71 9.63 -1.66 -4.56
N CYS A 72 10.68 -2.48 -4.60
CA CYS A 72 12.09 -2.07 -4.67
C CYS A 72 12.83 -2.78 -5.80
#